data_AF-A0A966W043-F1
#
_entry.id   AF-A0A966W043-F1
#
_cell.length_a   1.000
_cell.length_b   1.000
_cell.length_c   1.000
_cell.angle_alpha   90.00
_cell.angle_beta   90.00
_cell.angle_gamma   90.00
#
_symmetry.space_group_name_H-M   'P 1'
#
loop_
_entity.id
_entity.type
_entity.pdbx_description
1 polymer ?
#
loop_
_entity_poly.entity_id
_entity_poly.type
_entity_poly.pdbx_seq_one_letter_code
_entity_poly.pdbx_strand_id
1 'polypeptide(L)'
;MRLDLSVNILTIHALVNHKIRIFGGKQLRPNLNIKDMVRAYLTFLAAPSAKVDREAFNVGFQNLAIEKIAFLVRDTIGDQTIELEYTPSDDNRSYHVNSDKVKRVLGFEVQYGIEDAIQSIVDAYRAGKIPDPFKNTLYSNIKRMQELRIS
;
A
#
# COMPACT_ATOMS: atom_id res chain seq x y z
N MET A 1 1.79 9.71 -7.34
CA MET A 1 1.57 8.88 -6.12
C MET A 1 0.07 8.63 -5.99
N ARG A 2 -0.36 7.47 -5.50
CA ARG A 2 -1.78 7.20 -5.21
C ARG A 2 -2.01 7.22 -3.70
N LEU A 3 -2.73 8.21 -3.19
CA LEU A 3 -3.07 8.29 -1.77
C LEU A 3 -4.35 7.54 -1.42
N ASP A 4 -5.08 7.02 -2.41
CA ASP A 4 -6.31 6.24 -2.24
C ASP A 4 -6.07 4.74 -1.99
N LEU A 5 -4.84 4.35 -1.62
CA LEU A 5 -4.46 2.97 -1.26
C LEU A 5 -4.28 2.84 0.25
N SER A 6 -4.56 1.67 0.83
CA SER A 6 -4.68 1.47 2.29
C SER A 6 -3.52 2.04 3.12
N VAL A 7 -2.26 1.64 2.87
CA VAL A 7 -1.11 2.19 3.63
C VAL A 7 -1.02 3.71 3.46
N ASN A 8 -1.19 4.19 2.23
CA ASN A 8 -0.97 5.59 1.88
C ASN A 8 -2.05 6.50 2.47
N ILE A 9 -3.33 6.11 2.38
CA ILE A 9 -4.45 6.89 2.88
C ILE A 9 -4.42 6.98 4.41
N LEU A 10 -4.09 5.88 5.09
CA LEU A 10 -3.98 5.85 6.55
C LEU A 10 -2.83 6.74 7.03
N THR A 11 -1.68 6.68 6.34
CA THR A 11 -0.51 7.53 6.65
C THR A 11 -0.82 9.01 6.47
N ILE A 12 -1.48 9.39 5.38
CA ILE A 12 -1.83 10.80 5.13
C ILE A 12 -2.91 11.29 6.08
N HIS A 13 -3.90 10.47 6.43
CA HIS A 13 -4.88 10.82 7.46
C HIS A 13 -4.20 11.08 8.81
N ALA A 14 -3.27 10.22 9.22
CA ALA A 14 -2.47 10.44 10.42
C ALA A 14 -1.73 11.79 10.39
N LEU A 15 -1.04 12.09 9.30
CA LEU A 15 -0.20 13.28 9.17
C LEU A 15 -0.98 14.60 9.07
N VAL A 16 -2.14 14.60 8.41
CA VAL A 16 -2.90 15.83 8.13
C VAL A 16 -3.97 16.08 9.18
N ASN A 17 -4.66 15.02 9.61
CA ASN A 17 -5.84 15.12 10.47
C ASN A 17 -5.55 14.69 11.90
N HIS A 18 -4.34 14.18 12.19
CA HIS A 18 -3.99 13.61 13.50
C HIS A 18 -4.95 12.49 13.93
N LYS A 19 -5.50 11.77 12.94
CA LYS A 19 -6.50 10.71 13.11
C LYS A 19 -6.37 9.71 11.98
N ILE A 20 -6.51 8.42 12.27
CA ILE A 20 -6.59 7.34 11.29
C ILE A 20 -8.01 6.77 11.29
N ARG A 21 -8.68 6.83 10.14
CA ARG A 21 -10.03 6.26 9.96
C ARG A 21 -9.92 4.82 9.46
N ILE A 22 -10.37 3.87 10.26
CA ILE A 22 -10.34 2.44 10.01
C ILE A 22 -11.75 1.99 9.62
N PHE A 23 -11.98 1.76 8.33
CA PHE A 23 -13.22 1.17 7.85
C PHE A 23 -13.15 -0.35 8.00
N GLY A 24 -14.00 -0.93 8.84
CA GLY A 24 -13.88 -2.33 9.28
C GLY A 24 -12.67 -2.51 10.19
N GLY A 25 -11.66 -3.23 9.70
CA GLY A 25 -10.36 -3.38 10.35
C GLY A 25 -9.77 -4.78 10.22
N LYS A 26 -10.61 -5.82 10.23
CA LYS A 26 -10.22 -7.24 10.21
C LYS A 26 -9.86 -7.78 8.83
N GLN A 27 -10.29 -7.11 7.77
CA GLN A 27 -10.06 -7.53 6.40
C GLN A 27 -8.57 -7.46 6.06
N LEU A 28 -8.06 -8.55 5.47
CA LEU A 28 -6.66 -8.67 5.08
C LEU A 28 -6.41 -7.97 3.74
N ARG A 29 -5.23 -7.38 3.62
CA ARG A 29 -4.72 -6.84 2.36
C ARG A 29 -3.29 -7.33 2.14
N PRO A 30 -2.97 -7.87 0.95
CA PRO A 30 -1.59 -8.04 0.54
C PRO A 30 -0.99 -6.66 0.25
N ASN A 31 0.24 -6.44 0.67
CA ASN A 31 0.98 -5.21 0.43
C ASN A 31 2.29 -5.52 -0.31
N LEU A 32 2.72 -4.57 -1.13
CA LEU A 32 4.00 -4.64 -1.81
C LEU A 32 4.52 -3.22 -1.99
N ASN A 33 5.77 -2.98 -1.57
CA ASN A 33 6.41 -1.70 -1.80
C ASN A 33 6.64 -1.49 -3.30
N ILE A 34 6.50 -0.24 -3.79
CA ILE A 34 6.71 0.06 -5.21
C ILE A 34 8.13 -0.29 -5.70
N LYS A 35 9.14 -0.19 -4.83
CA LYS A 35 10.51 -0.61 -5.15
C LYS A 35 10.58 -2.11 -5.41
N ASP A 36 9.87 -2.91 -4.62
CA ASP A 36 9.81 -4.36 -4.82
C ASP A 36 8.96 -4.75 -6.01
N MET A 37 7.92 -3.98 -6.36
CA MET A 37 7.19 -4.18 -7.62
C MET A 37 8.11 -4.00 -8.83
N VAL A 38 8.94 -2.94 -8.82
CA VAL A 38 9.93 -2.71 -9.89
C VAL A 38 10.96 -3.84 -9.92
N ARG A 39 11.49 -4.28 -8.77
CA ARG A 39 12.41 -5.43 -8.69
C ARG A 39 11.76 -6.71 -9.21
N ALA A 40 10.48 -6.94 -8.94
CA ALA A 40 9.75 -8.09 -9.42
C ALA A 40 9.68 -8.06 -10.95
N TYR A 41 9.29 -6.94 -11.56
CA TYR A 41 9.29 -6.79 -13.02
C TYR A 41 10.67 -7.07 -13.63
N LEU A 42 11.73 -6.51 -13.07
CA LEU A 42 13.10 -6.77 -13.54
C LEU A 42 13.47 -8.26 -13.40
N THR A 43 13.03 -8.91 -12.32
CA THR A 43 13.25 -10.35 -12.10
C THR A 43 12.56 -11.18 -13.17
N PHE A 44 11.31 -10.86 -13.52
CA PHE A 44 10.58 -11.57 -14.60
C PHE A 44 11.21 -11.34 -15.97
N LEU A 45 11.64 -10.10 -16.27
CA LEU A 45 12.29 -9.77 -17.54
C LEU A 45 13.64 -10.48 -17.71
N ALA A 46 14.37 -10.71 -16.62
CA ALA A 46 15.66 -11.41 -16.63
C ALA A 46 15.54 -12.94 -16.53
N ALA A 47 14.35 -13.46 -16.20
CA ALA A 47 14.16 -14.90 -16.00
C ALA A 47 14.23 -15.68 -17.32
N PRO A 48 14.80 -16.91 -17.31
CA PRO A 48 14.69 -17.81 -18.45
C PRO A 48 13.22 -18.04 -18.83
N SER A 49 12.87 -17.90 -20.12
CA SER A 49 11.49 -18.01 -20.60
C SER A 49 10.81 -19.30 -20.14
N ALA A 50 11.53 -20.43 -20.17
CA ALA A 50 11.03 -21.73 -19.71
C ALA A 50 10.58 -21.78 -18.23
N LYS A 51 11.01 -20.82 -17.40
CA LYS A 51 10.57 -20.72 -16.00
C LYS A 51 9.30 -19.89 -15.80
N VAL A 52 8.93 -19.05 -16.78
CA VAL A 52 7.87 -18.05 -16.63
C VAL A 52 6.77 -18.14 -17.69
N ASP A 53 7.04 -18.80 -18.83
CA ASP A 53 6.07 -18.96 -19.90
C ASP A 53 4.83 -19.73 -19.40
N ARG A 54 3.65 -19.14 -19.63
CA ARG A 54 2.34 -19.66 -19.21
C ARG A 54 2.19 -19.93 -17.71
N GLU A 55 3.05 -19.36 -16.88
CA GLU A 55 3.00 -19.52 -15.43
C GLU A 55 2.37 -18.29 -14.75
N ALA A 56 1.46 -18.52 -13.80
CA ALA A 56 0.93 -17.46 -12.94
C ALA A 56 1.77 -17.32 -11.66
N PHE A 57 2.07 -16.08 -11.25
CA PHE A 57 2.79 -15.76 -10.02
C PHE A 57 2.08 -14.67 -9.24
N ASN A 58 1.94 -14.87 -7.93
CA ASN A 58 1.58 -13.79 -7.02
C ASN A 58 2.84 -13.05 -6.58
N VAL A 59 2.74 -11.72 -6.52
CA VAL A 59 3.76 -10.86 -5.94
C VAL A 59 3.05 -9.93 -4.96
N GLY A 60 2.80 -10.45 -3.76
CA GLY A 60 2.20 -9.72 -2.66
C GLY A 60 2.62 -10.33 -1.32
N PHE A 61 2.94 -9.47 -0.35
CA PHE A 61 3.55 -9.86 0.91
C PHE A 61 2.84 -9.13 2.06
N GLN A 62 3.24 -9.40 3.31
CA GLN A 62 2.67 -8.75 4.50
C GLN A 62 1.12 -8.67 4.42
N ASN A 63 0.48 -9.84 4.31
CA ASN A 63 -0.98 -10.01 4.30
C ASN A 63 -1.55 -9.55 5.67
N LEU A 64 -1.70 -8.25 5.87
CA LEU A 64 -2.05 -7.64 7.15
C LEU A 64 -3.50 -7.16 7.14
N ALA A 65 -4.12 -7.23 8.32
CA ALA A 65 -5.40 -6.60 8.56
C ALA A 65 -5.24 -5.07 8.49
N ILE A 66 -6.25 -4.35 7.98
CA ILE A 66 -6.23 -2.88 7.91
C ILE A 66 -5.93 -2.25 9.28
N GLU A 67 -6.49 -2.81 10.35
CA GLU A 67 -6.20 -2.36 11.71
C GLU A 67 -4.71 -2.48 12.07
N LYS A 68 -4.06 -3.59 11.69
CA LYS A 68 -2.62 -3.74 11.95
C LYS A 68 -1.79 -2.76 11.14
N ILE A 69 -2.21 -2.43 9.92
CA ILE A 69 -1.57 -1.36 9.14
C ILE A 69 -1.73 -0.01 9.85
N ALA A 70 -2.91 0.30 10.40
CA ALA A 70 -3.12 1.54 11.15
C ALA A 70 -2.23 1.65 12.40
N PHE A 71 -2.03 0.56 13.13
CA PHE A 71 -1.07 0.53 14.24
C PHE A 71 0.36 0.76 13.76
N LEU A 72 0.80 0.07 12.69
CA LEU A 72 2.13 0.29 12.11
C LEU A 72 2.33 1.73 11.66
N VAL A 73 1.32 2.37 11.07
CA VAL A 73 1.36 3.80 10.72
C VAL A 73 1.63 4.65 11.97
N ARG A 74 0.85 4.46 13.03
CA ARG A 74 1.00 5.23 14.28
C ARG A 74 2.38 5.02 14.91
N ASP A 75 2.83 3.78 14.96
CA ASP A 75 4.11 3.41 15.56
C ASP A 75 5.29 3.92 14.74
N THR A 76 5.23 3.83 13.41
CA THR A 76 6.28 4.33 12.50
C THR A 76 6.36 5.86 12.52
N ILE A 77 5.22 6.56 12.61
CA ILE A 77 5.21 8.02 12.78
C ILE A 77 5.79 8.43 14.15
N GLY A 78 5.66 7.55 15.15
CA GLY A 78 6.16 7.77 16.50
C GLY A 78 5.25 8.66 17.34
N ASP A 79 3.95 8.74 17.03
CA ASP A 79 2.99 9.59 17.72
C ASP A 79 1.77 8.79 18.19
N GLN A 80 1.78 8.44 19.48
CA GLN A 80 0.70 7.66 20.09
C GLN A 80 -0.57 8.46 20.36
N THR A 81 -0.54 9.79 20.15
CA THR A 81 -1.71 10.66 20.33
C THR A 81 -2.62 10.69 19.10
N ILE A 82 -2.17 10.13 17.97
CA ILE A 82 -3.00 9.94 16.77
C ILE A 82 -4.21 9.06 17.11
N GLU A 83 -5.41 9.61 16.91
CA GLU A 83 -6.68 8.94 17.21
C GLU A 83 -6.96 7.82 16.20
N LEU A 84 -7.45 6.68 16.66
CA LEU A 84 -7.95 5.61 15.79
C LEU A 84 -9.47 5.61 15.82
N GLU A 85 -10.08 5.96 14.69
CA GLU A 85 -11.54 6.02 14.55
C GLU A 85 -12.03 4.83 13.74
N TYR A 86 -12.83 3.97 14.37
CA TYR A 86 -13.39 2.78 13.73
C TYR A 86 -14.75 3.10 13.13
N THR A 87 -14.92 2.76 11.85
CA THR A 87 -16.19 2.91 11.13
C THR A 87 -16.63 1.55 10.59
N PRO A 88 -17.91 1.16 10.72
CA PRO A 88 -18.42 -0.04 10.06
C PRO A 88 -18.17 -0.01 8.55
N SER A 89 -17.93 -1.18 7.96
CA SER A 89 -17.73 -1.34 6.52
C SER A 89 -18.66 -2.43 6.02
N ASP A 90 -19.34 -2.15 4.90
CA ASP A 90 -20.11 -3.12 4.10
C ASP A 90 -19.23 -3.86 3.08
N ASP A 91 -18.00 -3.38 2.87
CA ASP A 91 -16.99 -4.06 2.06
C ASP A 91 -16.46 -5.34 2.74
N ASN A 92 -16.99 -6.48 2.31
CA ASN A 92 -16.59 -7.80 2.77
C ASN A 92 -15.32 -8.35 2.11
N ARG A 93 -14.69 -7.59 1.19
CA ARG A 93 -13.49 -8.07 0.50
C ARG A 93 -12.34 -8.20 1.48
N SER A 94 -11.72 -9.37 1.49
CA SER A 94 -10.52 -9.70 2.27
C SER A 94 -9.63 -10.57 1.39
N TYR A 95 -8.40 -10.13 1.16
CA TYR A 95 -7.47 -10.81 0.27
C TYR A 95 -6.22 -11.20 1.05
N HIS A 96 -5.73 -12.40 0.78
CA HIS A 96 -4.41 -12.85 1.16
C HIS A 96 -3.86 -13.65 -0.01
N VAL A 97 -2.58 -13.45 -0.32
CA VAL A 97 -1.93 -14.16 -1.42
C VAL A 97 -0.74 -14.96 -0.91
N ASN A 98 -0.51 -16.10 -1.54
CA ASN A 98 0.70 -16.90 -1.34
C ASN A 98 1.69 -16.57 -2.47
N SER A 99 2.88 -16.10 -2.09
CA SER A 99 3.96 -15.72 -3.01
C SER A 99 5.15 -16.70 -2.96
N ASP A 100 4.96 -17.91 -2.43
CA ASP A 100 6.03 -18.90 -2.28
C ASP A 100 6.57 -19.35 -3.64
N LYS A 101 5.72 -19.35 -4.67
CA LYS A 101 6.10 -19.76 -6.02
C LYS A 101 7.17 -18.83 -6.63
N VAL A 102 7.02 -17.50 -6.51
CA VAL A 102 7.99 -16.56 -7.08
C VAL A 102 9.34 -16.68 -6.35
N LYS A 103 9.32 -16.90 -5.03
CA LYS A 103 10.52 -17.20 -4.24
C LYS A 103 11.18 -18.50 -4.68
N ARG A 104 10.43 -19.61 -4.77
CA ARG A 104 10.97 -20.92 -5.13
C ARG A 104 11.53 -20.99 -6.56
N VAL A 105 10.82 -20.42 -7.53
CA VAL A 105 11.16 -20.56 -8.96
C VAL A 105 12.19 -19.53 -9.42
N LEU A 106 12.05 -18.29 -8.93
CA LEU A 106 12.83 -17.14 -9.39
C LEU A 106 13.77 -16.57 -8.31
N GLY A 107 13.73 -17.08 -7.07
CA GLY A 107 14.53 -16.54 -5.98
C GLY A 107 14.10 -15.15 -5.52
N PHE A 108 12.90 -14.69 -5.90
CA PHE A 108 12.45 -13.35 -5.57
C PHE A 108 12.04 -13.24 -4.09
N GLU A 109 12.65 -12.30 -3.39
CA GLU A 109 12.30 -11.93 -2.02
C GLU A 109 12.17 -10.40 -1.91
N VAL A 110 11.16 -9.98 -1.13
CA VAL A 110 10.95 -8.56 -0.81
C VAL A 110 12.11 -8.01 0.02
N GLN A 111 12.43 -6.75 -0.21
CA GLN A 111 13.46 -6.03 0.53
C GLN A 111 12.91 -4.85 1.33
N TYR A 112 11.66 -4.43 1.05
CA TYR A 112 11.05 -3.28 1.67
C TYR A 112 9.70 -3.65 2.28
N GLY A 113 9.50 -3.24 3.53
CA GLY A 113 8.28 -3.42 4.28
C GLY A 113 7.25 -2.31 4.07
N ILE A 114 6.14 -2.45 4.78
CA ILE A 114 5.11 -1.41 4.93
C ILE A 114 5.68 -0.19 5.67
N GLU A 115 6.53 -0.41 6.66
CA GLU A 115 7.22 0.61 7.46
C GLU A 115 8.08 1.52 6.56
N ASP A 116 8.83 0.93 5.61
CA ASP A 116 9.60 1.69 4.61
C ASP A 116 8.70 2.57 3.73
N ALA A 117 7.52 2.06 3.37
CA ALA A 117 6.54 2.80 2.60
C ALA A 117 5.98 3.97 3.44
N ILE A 118 5.59 3.72 4.70
CA ILE A 118 5.10 4.76 5.62
C ILE A 118 6.16 5.85 5.79
N GLN A 119 7.41 5.49 6.09
CA GLN A 119 8.49 6.45 6.28
C GLN A 119 8.72 7.29 5.02
N SER A 120 8.72 6.67 3.84
CA SER A 120 8.88 7.40 2.57
C SER A 120 7.77 8.43 2.35
N ILE A 121 6.54 8.16 2.80
CA ILE A 121 5.40 9.08 2.71
C ILE A 121 5.54 10.21 3.74
N VAL A 122 5.92 9.88 4.97
CA VAL A 122 6.19 10.85 6.03
C VAL A 122 7.25 11.85 5.57
N ASP A 123 8.36 11.37 5.02
CA ASP A 123 9.46 12.20 4.53
C ASP A 123 9.01 13.09 3.36
N ALA A 124 8.27 12.53 2.39
CA ALA A 124 7.75 13.28 1.26
C ALA A 124 6.75 14.36 1.69
N TYR A 125 5.86 14.06 2.64
CA TYR A 125 4.91 15.02 3.19
C TYR A 125 5.62 16.15 3.93
N ARG A 126 6.53 15.82 4.85
CA ARG A 126 7.33 16.80 5.62
C ARG A 126 8.19 17.68 4.72
N ALA A 127 8.66 17.15 3.59
CA ALA A 127 9.40 17.91 2.57
C ALA A 127 8.48 18.74 1.63
N GLY A 128 7.17 18.81 1.87
CA GLY A 128 6.24 19.57 1.04
C GLY A 128 5.99 18.98 -0.36
N LYS A 129 6.40 17.73 -0.63
CA LYS A 129 6.26 17.08 -1.94
C LYS A 129 4.87 16.51 -2.20
N ILE A 130 3.99 16.55 -1.19
CA ILE A 130 2.60 16.10 -1.27
C ILE A 130 1.66 17.27 -0.96
N PRO A 131 1.59 18.31 -1.82
CA PRO A 131 0.72 19.46 -1.59
C PRO A 131 -0.76 19.09 -1.68
N ASP A 132 -1.58 19.62 -0.78
CA ASP A 132 -3.04 19.45 -0.74
C ASP A 132 -3.51 17.99 -0.91
N PRO A 133 -3.06 17.04 -0.05
CA PRO A 133 -3.18 15.61 -0.28
C PRO A 133 -4.62 15.11 -0.47
N PHE A 134 -5.62 15.78 0.09
CA PHE A 134 -7.03 15.42 -0.06
C PHE A 134 -7.78 16.13 -1.20
N LYS A 135 -7.25 17.26 -1.69
CA LYS A 135 -7.88 18.07 -2.74
C LYS A 135 -7.28 17.78 -4.12
N ASN A 136 -5.97 17.55 -4.18
CA ASN A 136 -5.28 17.32 -5.44
C ASN A 136 -5.72 15.97 -6.05
N THR A 137 -6.37 16.04 -7.20
CA THR A 137 -6.96 14.89 -7.90
C THR A 137 -5.90 13.90 -8.38
N LEU A 138 -4.65 14.32 -8.61
CA LEU A 138 -3.54 13.46 -9.02
C LEU A 138 -3.26 12.32 -8.03
N TYR A 139 -3.73 12.43 -6.79
CA TYR A 139 -3.54 11.44 -5.74
C TYR A 139 -4.68 10.42 -5.61
N SER A 140 -5.80 10.59 -6.33
CA SER A 140 -6.95 9.71 -6.24
C SER A 140 -7.41 9.32 -7.63
N ASN A 141 -7.40 8.02 -7.94
CA ASN A 141 -7.71 7.55 -9.28
C ASN A 141 -9.11 7.97 -9.75
N ILE A 142 -10.12 7.80 -8.89
CA ILE A 142 -11.52 8.12 -9.22
C ILE A 142 -11.69 9.62 -9.45
N LYS A 143 -11.25 10.47 -8.51
CA LYS A 143 -11.29 11.93 -8.67
C LYS A 143 -10.58 12.41 -9.94
N ARG A 144 -9.43 11.81 -10.29
CA ARG A 144 -8.69 12.13 -11.52
C ARG A 144 -9.49 11.75 -12.77
N MET A 145 -10.07 10.56 -12.80
CA MET A 145 -10.92 10.13 -13.92
C MET A 145 -12.13 11.05 -14.10
N GLN A 146 -12.79 11.44 -13.01
CA GLN A 146 -13.93 12.37 -13.02
C GLN A 146 -13.54 13.75 -13.57
N GLU A 147 -12.40 14.29 -13.13
CA GLU A 147 -11.86 15.57 -13.64
C GLU A 147 -11.57 15.49 -15.15
N LEU A 148 -11.01 14.37 -15.61
CA LEU A 148 -10.71 14.13 -17.02
C LEU A 148 -11.93 13.74 -17.86
N ARG A 149 -13.10 13.54 -17.23
CA ARG A 149 -14.35 13.09 -17.87
C ARG A 149 -14.20 11.75 -18.61
N ILE A 150 -13.42 10.84 -18.04
CA ILE A 150 -13.24 9.48 -18.55
C ILE A 150 -14.07 8.56 -17.67
N SER A 151 -15.08 7.92 -18.26
CA SER A 151 -15.99 6.95 -17.62
C SER A 151 -15.35 5.58 -17.50
#